data_AF-A0A7L4HJX9-F1
#
_entry.id   AF-A0A7L4HJX9-F1
#
_cell.length_a   1.000
_cell.length_b   1.000
_cell.length_c   1.000
_cell.angle_alpha   90.00
_cell.angle_beta   90.00
_cell.angle_gamma   90.00
#
_symmetry.space_group_name_H-M   'P 1'
#
loop_
_entity.id
_entity.type
_entity.pdbx_description
1 polymer ?
#
loop_
_entity_poly.entity_id
_entity_poly.type
_entity_poly.pdbx_seq_one_letter_code
_entity_poly.pdbx_strand_id
1 'polypeptide(L)'
;MPIVKNVSRAVSQLLQSSGCGCGISIVPVRCIGVSPRQVASDASFHSVSFSESDHPRVLITGGLGQLGVGLAKLLRKRFGKNNVILSDIRKPADNVFYSGPFIYADILDYKNLREIVVNNRISWLFHYSALLSAVGEANVPLARAVNITGLHNVLDIAAEHNLRLFVPSTIGAFGPTSPRDPTPDLCIQRPRTIYGVSKVHAELMGEYYHYRYGLDFRCLRYPGIISADSQPGGGTTDYAVQIFHDAIKTGKF
;
A
#
# COMPACT_ATOMS: atom_id res chain seq x y z
N MET A 1 50.80 -18.34 -34.92
CA MET A 1 49.76 -19.30 -35.37
C MET A 1 48.45 -18.52 -35.58
N PRO A 2 47.97 -18.37 -36.82
CA PRO A 2 46.84 -17.50 -37.18
C PRO A 2 45.54 -18.27 -37.45
N ILE A 3 44.43 -17.55 -37.58
CA ILE A 3 43.22 -17.74 -38.45
C ILE A 3 42.17 -16.73 -37.94
N VAL A 4 42.07 -15.52 -38.50
CA VAL A 4 41.22 -15.09 -39.64
C VAL A 4 39.71 -15.19 -39.37
N LYS A 5 39.02 -14.04 -39.28
CA LYS A 5 37.95 -13.64 -40.21
C LYS A 5 37.56 -12.15 -40.06
N ASN A 6 37.81 -11.40 -41.14
CA ASN A 6 37.25 -10.09 -41.48
C ASN A 6 35.74 -10.19 -41.76
N VAL A 7 34.99 -9.09 -41.63
CA VAL A 7 34.37 -8.36 -42.77
C VAL A 7 33.94 -6.97 -42.28
N SER A 8 34.42 -5.92 -42.96
CA SER A 8 33.83 -4.57 -42.94
C SER A 8 33.78 -4.02 -44.37
N ARG A 9 32.78 -3.14 -44.61
CA ARG A 9 32.55 -2.22 -45.75
C ARG A 9 32.00 -2.79 -47.07
N ALA A 10 30.85 -2.24 -47.51
CA ALA A 10 30.73 -1.38 -48.71
C ALA A 10 29.31 -0.75 -48.81
N VAL A 11 29.15 0.59 -48.81
CA VAL A 11 28.92 1.50 -49.98
C VAL A 11 27.47 1.40 -50.51
N SER A 12 26.53 2.33 -50.30
CA SER A 12 26.43 3.75 -50.76
C SER A 12 26.51 3.95 -52.28
N GLN A 13 25.40 3.82 -53.01
CA GLN A 13 25.00 4.66 -54.16
C GLN A 13 23.83 4.01 -54.91
N LEU A 14 22.73 4.76 -55.11
CA LEU A 14 21.92 4.74 -56.32
C LEU A 14 20.92 5.91 -56.28
N LEU A 15 21.37 7.03 -56.84
CA LEU A 15 20.52 8.09 -57.39
C LEU A 15 20.76 8.07 -58.91
N GLN A 16 19.72 7.82 -59.70
CA GLN A 16 19.33 8.61 -60.89
C GLN A 16 18.19 7.94 -61.68
N SER A 17 17.04 8.62 -61.65
CA SER A 17 16.00 8.87 -62.67
C SER A 17 15.84 7.99 -63.91
N SER A 18 14.60 7.57 -64.20
CA SER A 18 13.77 8.09 -65.32
C SER A 18 12.42 7.36 -65.44
N GLY A 19 11.31 8.09 -65.67
CA GLY A 19 10.12 7.54 -66.37
C GLY A 19 8.76 7.51 -65.65
N CYS A 20 8.06 8.66 -65.67
CA CYS A 20 6.63 8.87 -65.93
C CYS A 20 5.54 7.85 -65.49
N GLY A 21 4.59 8.31 -64.67
CA GLY A 21 3.29 7.67 -64.47
C GLY A 21 2.39 8.44 -63.49
N CYS A 22 1.40 9.19 -64.02
CA CYS A 22 0.44 10.00 -63.26
C CYS A 22 -0.37 9.20 -62.23
N GLY A 23 -0.52 9.78 -61.03
CA GLY A 23 -1.49 9.36 -60.02
C GLY A 23 -1.52 10.35 -58.88
N ILE A 24 -2.38 11.37 -58.97
CA ILE A 24 -2.66 12.31 -57.89
C ILE A 24 -3.33 11.52 -56.76
N SER A 25 -2.66 11.37 -55.62
CA SER A 25 -3.30 10.93 -54.37
C SER A 25 -3.11 12.02 -53.32
N ILE A 26 -4.18 12.79 -53.12
CA ILE A 26 -4.30 13.81 -52.10
C ILE A 26 -4.29 13.10 -50.74
N VAL A 27 -3.20 13.25 -49.97
CA VAL A 27 -3.16 12.82 -48.57
C VAL A 27 -3.71 13.97 -47.73
N PRO A 28 -4.80 13.77 -46.95
CA PRO A 28 -5.36 14.84 -46.15
C PRO A 28 -4.44 15.16 -44.97
N VAL A 29 -4.03 16.42 -44.87
CA VAL A 29 -3.44 17.00 -43.66
C VAL A 29 -4.51 16.93 -42.58
N ARG A 30 -4.31 16.05 -41.59
CA ARG A 30 -5.15 16.00 -40.39
C ARG A 30 -4.81 17.22 -39.53
N CYS A 31 -5.62 18.26 -39.65
CA CYS A 31 -5.68 19.34 -38.68
C CYS A 31 -6.00 18.74 -37.30
N ILE A 32 -5.11 18.96 -36.33
CA ILE A 32 -5.38 18.66 -34.92
C ILE A 32 -6.39 19.70 -34.43
N GLY A 33 -7.67 19.35 -34.52
CA GLY A 33 -8.76 20.13 -33.94
C GLY A 33 -8.71 20.03 -32.43
N VAL A 34 -8.54 21.17 -31.76
CA VAL A 34 -8.77 21.31 -30.31
C VAL A 34 -10.28 21.17 -30.10
N SER A 35 -10.70 20.06 -29.49
CA SER A 35 -12.09 19.88 -29.05
C SER A 35 -12.25 20.46 -27.66
N PRO A 36 -13.10 21.48 -27.44
CA PRO A 36 -13.47 21.90 -26.11
C PRO A 36 -14.59 20.96 -25.63
N ARG A 37 -14.25 19.81 -25.05
CA ARG A 37 -15.21 19.11 -24.20
C ARG A 37 -15.34 19.88 -22.89
N GLN A 38 -16.28 20.80 -22.89
CA GLN A 38 -16.84 21.43 -21.71
C GLN A 38 -17.24 20.34 -20.70
N VAL A 39 -16.68 20.41 -19.50
CA VAL A 39 -17.15 19.64 -18.36
C VAL A 39 -18.51 20.23 -17.98
N ALA A 40 -19.58 19.48 -18.24
CA ALA A 40 -20.91 19.85 -17.78
C ALA A 40 -20.93 19.80 -16.24
N SER A 41 -21.30 20.90 -15.61
CA SER A 41 -21.32 21.14 -14.16
C SER A 41 -22.56 20.58 -13.47
N ASP A 42 -23.09 19.44 -13.93
CA ASP A 42 -24.31 18.86 -13.39
C ASP A 42 -23.99 17.54 -12.68
N ALA A 43 -23.24 17.66 -11.58
CA ALA A 43 -23.14 16.61 -10.58
C ALA A 43 -24.45 16.59 -9.76
N SER A 44 -25.52 16.09 -10.37
CA SER A 44 -26.71 15.66 -9.64
C SER A 44 -26.30 14.56 -8.68
N PHE A 45 -26.11 14.92 -7.41
CA PHE A 45 -26.01 13.99 -6.29
C PHE A 45 -27.34 13.22 -6.19
N HIS A 46 -27.48 12.18 -7.01
CA HIS A 46 -28.44 11.13 -6.72
C HIS A 46 -28.02 10.52 -5.39
N SER A 47 -28.81 10.79 -4.36
CA SER A 47 -28.76 10.14 -3.07
C SER A 47 -28.93 8.64 -3.30
N VAL A 48 -27.82 7.92 -3.41
CA VAL A 48 -27.83 6.46 -3.37
C VAL A 48 -28.24 6.09 -1.96
N SER A 49 -29.50 5.69 -1.80
CA SER A 49 -30.01 5.08 -0.59
C SER A 49 -29.36 3.71 -0.44
N PHE A 50 -28.27 3.63 0.32
CA PHE A 50 -27.64 2.37 0.68
C PHE A 50 -28.57 1.59 1.61
N SER A 51 -29.01 0.40 1.19
CA SER A 51 -29.67 -0.54 2.09
C SER A 51 -28.65 -1.12 3.08
N GLU A 52 -29.08 -1.61 4.24
CA GLU A 52 -28.19 -2.19 5.26
C GLU A 52 -27.29 -3.34 4.76
N SER A 53 -27.56 -3.87 3.56
CA SER A 53 -26.77 -4.86 2.82
C SER A 53 -25.54 -4.32 2.09
N ASP A 54 -25.32 -3.00 2.00
CA ASP A 54 -24.26 -2.39 1.16
C ASP A 54 -22.98 -2.01 1.92
N HIS A 55 -22.89 -2.35 3.20
CA HIS A 55 -21.68 -2.04 3.97
C HIS A 55 -20.52 -2.98 3.59
N PRO A 56 -19.29 -2.45 3.45
CA PRO A 56 -18.14 -3.27 3.12
C PRO A 56 -17.87 -4.29 4.22
N ARG A 57 -17.47 -5.50 3.82
CA ARG A 57 -16.86 -6.48 4.71
C ARG A 57 -15.38 -6.17 4.83
N VAL A 58 -14.95 -5.81 6.05
CA VAL A 58 -13.61 -5.31 6.36
C VAL A 58 -12.80 -6.34 7.12
N LEU A 59 -11.57 -6.58 6.67
CA LEU A 59 -10.53 -7.30 7.43
C LEU A 59 -9.43 -6.33 7.84
N ILE A 60 -9.01 -6.38 9.11
CA ILE A 60 -7.88 -5.61 9.63
C ILE A 60 -6.83 -6.61 10.15
N THR A 61 -5.72 -6.76 9.44
CA THR A 61 -4.58 -7.62 9.87
C THR A 61 -3.64 -6.85 10.79
N GLY A 62 -2.99 -7.50 11.77
CA GLY A 62 -2.22 -6.79 12.81
C GLY A 62 -3.10 -5.92 13.71
N GLY A 63 -4.37 -6.34 13.86
CA GLY A 63 -5.43 -5.55 14.46
C GLY A 63 -5.30 -5.34 15.96
N LEU A 64 -4.44 -6.07 16.66
CA LEU A 64 -4.17 -5.87 18.09
C LEU A 64 -3.01 -4.89 18.34
N GLY A 65 -2.43 -4.31 17.29
CA GLY A 65 -1.44 -3.23 17.43
C GLY A 65 -2.07 -1.91 17.90
N GLN A 66 -1.23 -0.90 18.09
CA GLN A 66 -1.61 0.44 18.59
C GLN A 66 -2.81 1.05 17.84
N LEU A 67 -2.85 0.91 16.52
CA LEU A 67 -3.87 1.54 15.67
C LEU A 67 -5.09 0.66 15.40
N GLY A 68 -4.92 -0.66 15.46
CA GLY A 68 -5.90 -1.63 14.93
C GLY A 68 -7.21 -1.63 15.71
N VAL A 69 -7.15 -1.65 17.04
CA VAL A 69 -8.34 -1.67 17.91
C VAL A 69 -9.15 -0.38 17.79
N GLY A 70 -8.46 0.77 17.74
CA GLY A 70 -9.09 2.08 17.54
C GLY A 70 -9.80 2.17 16.19
N LEU A 71 -9.14 1.74 15.11
CA LEU A 71 -9.74 1.69 13.78
C LEU A 71 -10.94 0.73 13.76
N ALA A 72 -10.82 -0.45 14.36
CA ALA A 72 -11.90 -1.42 14.42
C ALA A 72 -13.14 -0.84 15.13
N LYS A 73 -12.96 -0.15 16.25
CA LYS A 73 -14.05 0.54 16.98
C LYS A 73 -14.74 1.57 16.09
N LEU A 74 -13.96 2.39 15.37
CA LEU A 74 -14.49 3.40 14.45
C LEU A 74 -15.30 2.76 13.31
N LEU A 75 -14.73 1.75 12.65
CA LEU A 75 -15.38 1.08 11.51
C LEU A 75 -16.59 0.27 11.95
N ARG A 76 -16.58 -0.38 13.12
CA ARG A 76 -17.74 -1.11 13.67
C ARG A 76 -18.89 -0.18 14.00
N LYS A 77 -18.59 1.03 14.51
CA LYS A 77 -19.61 2.06 14.73
C LYS A 77 -20.22 2.54 13.41
N ARG A 78 -19.43 2.59 12.34
CA ARG A 78 -19.85 3.10 11.02
C ARG A 78 -20.58 2.07 10.16
N PHE A 79 -20.05 0.85 10.09
CA PHE A 79 -20.47 -0.20 9.16
C PHE A 79 -21.14 -1.39 9.86
N GLY A 80 -21.22 -1.37 11.19
CA GLY A 80 -21.81 -2.44 12.00
C GLY A 80 -20.77 -3.41 12.59
N LYS A 81 -21.05 -3.89 13.80
CA LYS A 81 -20.17 -4.77 14.59
C LYS A 81 -19.66 -5.98 13.80
N ASN A 82 -20.56 -6.64 13.08
CA ASN A 82 -20.28 -7.91 12.39
C ASN A 82 -19.57 -7.73 11.04
N ASN A 83 -19.46 -6.50 10.53
CA ASN A 83 -18.83 -6.20 9.23
C ASN A 83 -17.33 -5.94 9.32
N VAL A 84 -16.78 -5.85 10.53
CA VAL A 84 -15.35 -5.59 10.73
C VAL A 84 -14.73 -6.73 11.53
N ILE A 85 -13.90 -7.50 10.84
CA ILE A 85 -13.15 -8.63 11.38
C ILE A 85 -11.75 -8.15 11.71
N LEU A 86 -11.36 -8.33 12.97
CA LEU A 86 -10.03 -8.05 13.46
C LEU A 86 -9.19 -9.33 13.36
N SER A 87 -7.93 -9.25 12.94
CA SER A 87 -7.03 -10.41 12.95
C SER A 87 -5.62 -10.07 13.39
N ASP A 88 -4.99 -11.02 14.08
CA ASP A 88 -3.63 -10.91 14.62
C ASP A 88 -3.11 -12.33 14.95
N ILE A 89 -1.80 -12.47 15.17
CA ILE A 89 -1.18 -13.71 15.64
C ILE A 89 -1.25 -13.83 17.18
N ARG A 90 -1.58 -12.75 17.89
CA ARG A 90 -1.69 -12.73 19.34
C ARG A 90 -3.13 -13.02 19.79
N LYS A 91 -3.27 -13.56 21.00
CA LYS A 91 -4.57 -13.70 21.65
C LYS A 91 -5.11 -12.32 22.04
N PRO A 92 -6.36 -11.97 21.66
CA PRO A 92 -6.97 -10.71 22.07
C PRO A 92 -7.29 -10.70 23.56
N ALA A 93 -7.25 -9.52 24.17
CA ALA A 93 -7.86 -9.31 25.49
C ALA A 93 -9.39 -9.44 25.38
N ASP A 94 -10.04 -9.87 26.47
CA ASP A 94 -11.46 -10.17 26.51
C ASP A 94 -12.33 -9.00 26.01
N ASN A 95 -12.02 -7.78 26.45
CA ASN A 95 -12.74 -6.57 26.01
C ASN A 95 -12.67 -6.36 24.49
N VAL A 96 -11.55 -6.70 23.84
CA VAL A 96 -11.39 -6.62 22.39
C VAL A 96 -12.10 -7.78 21.70
N PHE A 97 -12.00 -9.00 22.23
CA PHE A 97 -12.65 -10.17 21.67
C PHE A 97 -14.19 -10.03 21.66
N TYR A 98 -14.78 -9.58 22.77
CA TYR A 98 -16.24 -9.39 22.85
C TYR A 98 -16.74 -8.17 22.06
N SER A 99 -15.85 -7.26 21.64
CA SER A 99 -16.21 -6.07 20.86
C SER A 99 -16.60 -6.38 19.41
N GLY A 100 -16.31 -7.58 18.88
CA GLY A 100 -16.72 -8.01 17.55
C GLY A 100 -15.87 -9.17 17.01
N PRO A 101 -16.11 -9.60 15.75
CA PRO A 101 -15.43 -10.76 15.19
C PRO A 101 -13.90 -10.64 15.23
N PHE A 102 -13.24 -11.72 15.67
CA PHE A 102 -11.79 -11.86 15.70
C PHE A 102 -11.39 -13.19 15.08
N ILE A 103 -10.34 -13.19 14.26
CA ILE A 103 -9.79 -14.38 13.62
C ILE A 103 -8.27 -14.38 13.79
N TYR A 104 -7.68 -15.51 14.19
CA TYR A 104 -6.23 -15.67 14.16
C TYR A 104 -5.76 -15.68 12.70
N ALA A 105 -4.76 -14.87 12.36
CA ALA A 105 -4.17 -14.87 11.02
C ALA A 105 -2.68 -14.54 11.10
N ASP A 106 -1.84 -15.46 10.61
CA ASP A 106 -0.44 -15.17 10.31
C ASP A 106 -0.34 -14.63 8.89
N ILE A 107 0.34 -13.50 8.72
CA ILE A 107 0.49 -12.87 7.42
C ILE A 107 1.37 -13.69 6.47
N LEU A 108 2.18 -14.60 7.01
CA LEU A 108 3.05 -15.49 6.25
C LEU A 108 2.30 -16.72 5.71
N ASP A 109 1.13 -17.05 6.26
CA ASP A 109 0.30 -18.16 5.80
C ASP A 109 -0.67 -17.69 4.70
N TYR A 110 -0.18 -17.72 3.46
CA TYR A 110 -0.96 -17.35 2.28
C TYR A 110 -2.28 -18.12 2.18
N LYS A 111 -2.27 -19.43 2.47
CA LYS A 111 -3.46 -20.28 2.31
C LYS A 111 -4.54 -19.89 3.30
N ASN A 112 -4.16 -19.72 4.57
CA ASN A 112 -5.08 -19.28 5.60
C ASN A 112 -5.65 -17.89 5.32
N LEU A 113 -4.80 -16.92 4.91
CA LEU A 113 -5.28 -15.58 4.54
C LEU A 113 -6.31 -15.63 3.41
N ARG A 114 -6.05 -16.44 2.38
CA ARG A 114 -6.96 -16.61 1.24
C ARG A 114 -8.29 -17.21 1.69
N GLU A 115 -8.27 -18.24 2.53
CA GLU A 115 -9.48 -18.83 3.12
C GLU A 115 -10.28 -17.81 3.93
N ILE A 116 -9.62 -16.99 4.76
CA ILE A 116 -10.27 -15.93 5.53
C ILE A 116 -10.97 -14.94 4.60
N VAL A 117 -10.28 -14.49 3.55
CA VAL A 117 -10.83 -13.52 2.58
C VAL A 117 -12.06 -14.07 1.87
N VAL A 118 -11.99 -15.29 1.35
CA VAL A 118 -13.08 -15.93 0.61
C VAL A 118 -14.26 -16.23 1.53
N ASN A 119 -14.03 -16.92 2.65
CA ASN A 119 -15.11 -17.40 3.53
C ASN A 119 -15.88 -16.25 4.19
N ASN A 120 -15.22 -15.12 4.43
CA ASN A 120 -15.84 -13.95 5.06
C ASN A 120 -16.31 -12.89 4.06
N ARG A 121 -16.14 -13.15 2.75
CA ARG A 121 -16.47 -12.24 1.64
C ARG A 121 -15.86 -10.86 1.84
N ILE A 122 -14.57 -10.82 2.20
CA ILE A 122 -13.86 -9.56 2.44
C ILE A 122 -13.87 -8.73 1.16
N SER A 123 -14.07 -7.42 1.33
CA SER A 123 -14.06 -6.44 0.24
C SER A 123 -13.04 -5.33 0.49
N TRP A 124 -12.77 -5.01 1.77
CA TRP A 124 -11.79 -4.01 2.20
C TRP A 124 -10.79 -4.67 3.13
N LEU A 125 -9.50 -4.43 2.91
CA LEU A 125 -8.41 -4.96 3.73
C LEU A 125 -7.52 -3.81 4.22
N PHE A 126 -7.43 -3.65 5.53
CA PHE A 126 -6.44 -2.78 6.18
C PHE A 126 -5.29 -3.63 6.69
N HIS A 127 -4.11 -3.43 6.12
CA HIS A 127 -2.94 -4.26 6.43
C HIS A 127 -2.03 -3.59 7.45
N TYR A 128 -2.24 -3.86 8.75
CA TYR A 128 -1.42 -3.29 9.84
C TYR A 128 -0.38 -4.26 10.40
N SER A 129 -0.36 -5.52 9.95
CA SER A 129 0.65 -6.48 10.41
C SER A 129 2.04 -6.07 9.92
N ALA A 130 2.93 -5.72 10.84
CA ALA A 130 4.31 -5.35 10.54
C ALA A 130 5.18 -5.47 11.80
N LEU A 131 6.48 -5.69 11.60
CA LEU A 131 7.51 -5.45 12.60
C LEU A 131 8.11 -4.06 12.40
N LEU A 132 8.03 -3.25 13.46
CA LEU A 132 8.47 -1.84 13.47
C LEU A 132 10.00 -1.70 13.53
N SER A 133 10.50 -0.47 13.47
CA SER A 133 11.93 -0.16 13.35
C SER A 133 12.80 -0.82 14.42
N ALA A 134 12.56 -0.60 15.72
CA ALA A 134 13.50 -1.08 16.75
C ALA A 134 13.54 -2.62 16.82
N VAL A 135 12.37 -3.26 16.79
CA VAL A 135 12.27 -4.73 16.78
C VAL A 135 12.81 -5.32 15.48
N GLY A 136 12.59 -4.62 14.37
CA GLY A 136 13.06 -5.05 13.06
C GLY A 136 14.58 -5.06 12.93
N GLU A 137 15.26 -4.03 13.47
CA GLU A 137 16.74 -4.02 13.51
C GLU A 137 17.30 -5.15 14.38
N ALA A 138 16.60 -5.51 15.47
CA ALA A 138 17.00 -6.64 16.31
C ALA A 138 16.82 -8.01 15.62
N ASN A 139 15.90 -8.12 14.65
CA ASN A 139 15.65 -9.36 13.91
C ASN A 139 15.30 -9.09 12.44
N VAL A 140 16.31 -8.74 11.65
CA VAL A 140 16.19 -8.41 10.23
C VAL A 140 15.55 -9.52 9.38
N PRO A 141 15.91 -10.81 9.52
CA PRO A 141 15.27 -11.89 8.76
C PRO A 141 13.77 -11.97 8.98
N LEU A 142 13.32 -11.85 10.24
CA LEU A 142 11.91 -11.88 10.58
C LEU A 142 11.19 -10.63 10.08
N ALA A 143 11.77 -9.45 10.24
CA ALA A 143 11.22 -8.20 9.71
C ALA A 143 11.02 -8.26 8.19
N ARG A 144 12.01 -8.80 7.46
CA ARG A 144 11.92 -9.01 6.03
C ARG A 144 10.78 -9.97 5.67
N ALA A 145 10.70 -11.11 6.36
CA ALA A 145 9.63 -12.07 6.10
C ALA A 145 8.25 -11.43 6.32
N VAL A 146 8.00 -10.88 7.50
CA VAL A 146 6.70 -10.29 7.85
C VAL A 146 6.35 -9.12 6.95
N ASN A 147 7.26 -8.15 6.76
CA ASN A 147 6.93 -6.90 6.09
C ASN A 147 6.95 -7.00 4.56
N ILE A 148 7.83 -7.85 3.98
CA ILE A 148 7.94 -7.99 2.51
C ILE A 148 7.13 -9.19 2.03
N THR A 149 7.38 -10.39 2.55
CA THR A 149 6.63 -11.58 2.12
C THR A 149 5.17 -11.49 2.54
N GLY A 150 4.88 -11.00 3.75
CA GLY A 150 3.50 -10.77 4.18
C GLY A 150 2.75 -9.77 3.31
N LEU A 151 3.43 -8.70 2.85
CA LEU A 151 2.86 -7.76 1.88
C LEU A 151 2.56 -8.45 0.55
N HIS A 152 3.48 -9.27 0.01
CA HIS A 152 3.25 -9.98 -1.25
C HIS A 152 2.01 -10.85 -1.17
N ASN A 153 1.84 -11.61 -0.08
CA ASN A 153 0.64 -12.41 0.16
C ASN A 153 -0.63 -11.55 0.10
N VAL A 154 -0.64 -10.39 0.77
CA VAL A 154 -1.79 -9.49 0.79
C VAL A 154 -2.08 -8.88 -0.59
N LEU A 155 -1.04 -8.46 -1.32
CA LEU A 155 -1.19 -7.89 -2.66
C LEU A 155 -1.78 -8.90 -3.63
N ASP A 156 -1.28 -10.13 -3.63
CA ASP A 156 -1.75 -11.20 -4.51
C ASP A 156 -3.21 -11.56 -4.22
N ILE A 157 -3.55 -11.75 -2.94
CA ILE A 157 -4.92 -12.03 -2.50
C ILE A 157 -5.86 -10.85 -2.84
N ALA A 158 -5.40 -9.61 -2.65
CA ALA A 158 -6.20 -8.43 -2.93
C ALA A 158 -6.49 -8.28 -4.43
N ALA A 159 -5.50 -8.55 -5.28
CA ALA A 159 -5.68 -8.53 -6.73
C ALA A 159 -6.57 -9.69 -7.21
N GLU A 160 -6.36 -10.91 -6.69
CA GLU A 160 -7.15 -12.10 -7.05
C GLU A 160 -8.66 -11.90 -6.75
N HIS A 161 -8.96 -11.25 -5.63
CA HIS A 161 -10.33 -11.10 -5.13
C HIS A 161 -10.92 -9.69 -5.26
N ASN A 162 -10.29 -8.80 -6.03
CA ASN A 162 -10.75 -7.42 -6.27
C ASN A 162 -11.01 -6.63 -4.98
N LEU A 163 -10.13 -6.75 -4.00
CA LEU A 163 -10.25 -6.04 -2.73
C LEU A 163 -9.82 -4.57 -2.88
N ARG A 164 -10.38 -3.70 -2.05
CA ARG A 164 -9.74 -2.40 -1.75
C ARG A 164 -8.71 -2.60 -0.66
N LEU A 165 -7.48 -2.20 -0.93
CA LEU A 165 -6.34 -2.47 -0.05
C LEU A 165 -5.77 -1.16 0.49
N PHE A 166 -5.72 -1.05 1.81
CA PHE A 166 -5.00 0.01 2.51
C PHE A 166 -3.77 -0.56 3.20
N VAL A 167 -2.59 -0.03 2.87
CA VAL A 167 -1.32 -0.35 3.54
C VAL A 167 -0.71 0.94 4.07
N PRO A 168 -0.50 1.10 5.38
CA PRO A 168 0.17 2.27 5.91
C PRO A 168 1.66 2.20 5.59
N SER A 169 2.21 3.36 5.21
CA SER A 169 3.64 3.63 5.23
C SER A 169 3.99 4.51 6.43
N THR A 170 5.16 5.13 6.43
CA THR A 170 5.74 5.79 7.59
C THR A 170 6.74 6.86 7.17
N ILE A 171 6.94 7.87 8.02
CA ILE A 171 8.09 8.79 7.91
C ILE A 171 9.44 8.06 7.94
N GLY A 172 9.51 6.83 8.48
CA GLY A 172 10.69 5.97 8.40
C GLY A 172 11.06 5.48 6.99
N ALA A 173 10.20 5.71 5.98
CA ALA A 173 10.51 5.44 4.58
C ALA A 173 11.47 6.48 3.97
N PHE A 174 11.69 7.60 4.66
CA PHE A 174 12.68 8.60 4.28
C PHE A 174 14.06 8.28 4.86
N GLY A 175 15.09 8.81 4.23
CA GLY A 175 16.48 8.64 4.65
C GLY A 175 17.22 9.97 4.85
N PRO A 176 18.50 9.93 5.26
CA PRO A 176 19.29 11.14 5.46
C PRO A 176 19.49 12.00 4.20
N THR A 177 19.23 11.43 3.02
CA THR A 177 19.34 12.11 1.71
C THR A 177 17.99 12.63 1.19
N SER A 178 16.90 12.38 1.92
CA SER A 178 15.59 12.95 1.62
C SER A 178 15.53 14.41 2.08
N PRO A 179 14.80 15.30 1.37
CA PRO A 179 14.46 16.63 1.89
C PRO A 179 13.73 16.53 3.22
N ARG A 180 13.94 17.48 4.14
CA ARG A 180 13.40 17.43 5.52
C ARG A 180 12.48 18.59 5.89
N ASP A 181 12.47 19.67 5.13
CA ASP A 181 11.74 20.89 5.48
C ASP A 181 11.22 21.67 4.25
N PRO A 182 10.00 21.38 3.79
CA PRO A 182 9.24 20.16 4.09
C PRO A 182 9.83 18.94 3.35
N THR A 183 9.44 17.73 3.76
CA THR A 183 9.62 16.53 2.92
C THR A 183 8.47 16.44 1.92
N PRO A 184 8.71 16.54 0.60
CA PRO A 184 7.65 16.40 -0.41
C PRO A 184 7.13 14.96 -0.50
N ASP A 185 5.92 14.77 -1.05
CA ASP A 185 5.37 13.43 -1.31
C ASP A 185 6.21 12.62 -2.32
N LEU A 186 6.71 13.29 -3.36
CA LEU A 186 7.63 12.71 -4.34
C LEU A 186 9.04 13.25 -4.11
N CYS A 187 9.89 12.44 -3.48
CA CYS A 187 11.27 12.80 -3.22
C CYS A 187 12.17 11.57 -3.16
N ILE A 188 13.48 11.79 -2.96
CA ILE A 188 14.44 10.71 -2.74
C ILE A 188 14.04 9.91 -1.49
N GLN A 189 13.97 8.59 -1.60
CA GLN A 189 13.77 7.67 -0.47
C GLN A 189 14.94 6.68 -0.41
N ARG A 190 15.87 6.91 0.53
CA ARG A 190 17.01 6.00 0.81
C ARG A 190 17.12 5.75 2.31
N PRO A 191 16.09 5.11 2.92
CA PRO A 191 16.10 4.81 4.35
C PRO A 191 17.25 3.87 4.70
N ARG A 192 17.73 3.97 5.95
CA ARG A 192 18.85 3.15 6.47
C ARG A 192 18.40 2.10 7.49
N THR A 193 17.11 1.78 7.52
CA THR A 193 16.53 0.77 8.43
C THR A 193 15.81 -0.31 7.61
N ILE A 194 15.78 -1.55 8.10
CA ILE A 194 15.06 -2.64 7.43
C ILE A 194 13.56 -2.33 7.32
N TYR A 195 13.00 -1.72 8.37
CA TYR A 195 11.62 -1.29 8.38
C TYR A 195 11.36 -0.23 7.29
N GLY A 196 12.20 0.80 7.21
CA GLY A 196 12.08 1.84 6.19
C GLY A 196 12.20 1.29 4.77
N VAL A 197 13.19 0.43 4.52
CA VAL A 197 13.36 -0.24 3.21
C VAL A 197 12.11 -1.05 2.84
N SER A 198 11.56 -1.82 3.78
CA SER A 198 10.34 -2.59 3.53
C SER A 198 9.11 -1.72 3.24
N LYS A 199 9.05 -0.49 3.76
CA LYS A 199 7.94 0.43 3.51
C LYS A 199 8.05 1.17 2.18
N VAL A 200 9.27 1.50 1.74
CA VAL A 200 9.49 1.95 0.35
C VAL A 200 9.08 0.86 -0.64
N HIS A 201 9.44 -0.40 -0.34
CA HIS A 201 9.00 -1.55 -1.14
C HIS A 201 7.46 -1.67 -1.15
N ALA A 202 6.79 -1.45 -0.02
CA ALA A 202 5.33 -1.48 0.05
C ALA A 202 4.65 -0.41 -0.79
N GLU A 203 5.17 0.82 -0.79
CA GLU A 203 4.68 1.91 -1.64
C GLU A 203 4.79 1.54 -3.12
N LEU A 204 5.99 1.18 -3.57
CA LEU A 204 6.26 0.91 -4.99
C LEU A 204 5.55 -0.35 -5.50
N MET A 205 5.46 -1.40 -4.69
CA MET A 205 4.73 -2.61 -5.07
C MET A 205 3.23 -2.35 -5.16
N GLY A 206 2.66 -1.61 -4.22
CA GLY A 206 1.24 -1.27 -4.27
C GLY A 206 0.88 -0.38 -5.47
N GLU A 207 1.70 0.63 -5.75
CA GLU A 207 1.57 1.45 -6.97
C GLU A 207 1.69 0.60 -8.24
N TYR A 208 2.66 -0.30 -8.29
CA TYR A 208 2.80 -1.23 -9.41
C TYR A 208 1.54 -2.09 -9.60
N TYR A 209 0.97 -2.66 -8.53
CA TYR A 209 -0.26 -3.46 -8.61
C TYR A 209 -1.47 -2.62 -9.06
N HIS A 210 -1.52 -1.36 -8.65
CA HIS A 210 -2.53 -0.42 -9.15
C HIS A 210 -2.42 -0.24 -10.68
N TYR A 211 -1.24 0.13 -11.19
CA TYR A 211 -1.06 0.37 -12.62
C TYR A 211 -1.17 -0.91 -13.46
N ARG A 212 -0.68 -2.04 -12.95
CA ARG A 212 -0.61 -3.29 -13.71
C ARG A 212 -1.90 -4.10 -13.70
N TYR A 213 -2.60 -4.13 -12.56
CA TYR A 213 -3.75 -5.00 -12.32
C TYR A 213 -5.04 -4.24 -11.98
N GLY A 214 -4.99 -2.91 -11.81
CA GLY A 214 -6.17 -2.12 -11.45
C GLY A 214 -6.57 -2.23 -9.98
N LEU A 215 -5.67 -2.69 -9.11
CA LEU A 215 -5.94 -2.79 -7.66
C LEU A 215 -6.21 -1.40 -7.07
N ASP A 216 -7.29 -1.23 -6.30
CA ASP A 216 -7.53 -0.01 -5.49
C ASP A 216 -6.62 -0.05 -4.26
N PHE A 217 -5.35 0.27 -4.49
CA PHE A 217 -4.31 0.39 -3.47
C PHE A 217 -4.23 1.82 -2.95
N ARG A 218 -4.24 1.98 -1.63
CA ARG A 218 -4.10 3.28 -0.96
C ARG A 218 -3.07 3.20 0.14
N CYS A 219 -2.27 4.25 0.23
CA CYS A 219 -1.18 4.34 1.19
C CYS A 219 -1.16 5.74 1.83
N LEU A 220 -0.84 5.79 3.12
CA LEU A 220 -0.56 7.03 3.85
C LEU A 220 0.71 6.84 4.67
N ARG A 221 1.64 7.80 4.59
CA ARG A 221 2.85 7.81 5.41
C ARG A 221 2.53 8.37 6.79
N TYR A 222 2.38 7.50 7.79
CA TYR A 222 2.08 7.98 9.14
C TYR A 222 3.30 8.64 9.81
N PRO A 223 3.10 9.77 10.51
CA PRO A 223 4.10 10.32 11.42
C PRO A 223 4.17 9.46 12.70
N GLY A 224 4.90 9.94 13.71
CA GLY A 224 4.78 9.37 15.05
C GLY A 224 3.35 9.53 15.56
N ILE A 225 2.68 8.41 15.85
CA ILE A 225 1.31 8.42 16.37
C ILE A 225 1.34 8.26 17.89
N ILE A 226 0.63 9.13 18.60
CA ILE A 226 0.51 9.12 20.05
C ILE A 226 -0.89 8.63 20.40
N SER A 227 -0.97 7.66 21.31
CA SER A 227 -2.24 7.18 21.87
C SER A 227 -2.11 6.82 23.33
N ALA A 228 -3.10 7.20 24.13
CA ALA A 228 -3.15 6.91 25.56
C ALA A 228 -3.54 5.45 25.86
N ASP A 229 -4.29 4.83 24.94
CA ASP A 229 -4.88 3.49 25.13
C ASP A 229 -3.90 2.34 24.85
N SER A 230 -2.67 2.65 24.44
CA SER A 230 -1.65 1.67 24.05
C SER A 230 -0.39 1.83 24.89
N GLN A 231 0.19 0.71 25.31
CA GLN A 231 1.57 0.72 25.79
C GLN A 231 2.53 0.94 24.61
N PRO A 232 3.70 1.56 24.85
CA PRO A 232 4.77 1.62 23.85
C PRO A 232 5.22 0.20 23.45
N GLY A 233 5.46 0.00 22.16
CA GLY A 233 5.45 -1.31 21.51
C GLY A 233 6.68 -1.61 20.65
N GLY A 234 7.71 -0.76 20.66
CA GLY A 234 8.97 -0.97 19.95
C GLY A 234 9.17 -0.09 18.71
N GLY A 235 8.49 1.06 18.65
CA GLY A 235 8.75 2.11 17.68
C GLY A 235 9.80 3.12 18.18
N THR A 236 10.53 3.75 17.28
CA THR A 236 11.50 4.81 17.65
C THR A 236 10.80 6.05 18.23
N THR A 237 9.54 6.31 17.86
CA THR A 237 8.75 7.44 18.35
C THR A 237 8.03 7.18 19.68
N ASP A 238 8.20 5.99 20.26
CA ASP A 238 7.47 5.56 21.45
C ASP A 238 7.84 6.37 22.70
N TYR A 239 8.97 7.09 22.69
CA TYR A 239 9.33 8.03 23.75
C TYR A 239 8.21 9.05 24.02
N ALA A 240 7.48 9.48 22.99
CA ALA A 240 6.40 10.45 23.11
C ALA A 240 5.12 9.88 23.76
N VAL A 241 4.99 8.56 23.83
CA VAL A 241 3.92 7.87 24.59
C VAL A 241 4.43 7.53 25.99
N GLN A 242 5.68 7.03 26.08
CA GLN A 242 6.34 6.64 27.32
C GLN A 242 6.37 7.80 28.34
N ILE A 243 6.64 9.03 27.88
CA ILE A 243 6.69 10.22 28.72
C ILE A 243 5.43 10.41 29.58
N PHE A 244 4.24 10.15 29.03
CA PHE A 244 2.97 10.30 29.76
C PHE A 244 2.79 9.20 30.80
N HIS A 245 3.19 7.97 30.48
CA HIS A 245 3.13 6.87 31.43
C HIS A 245 4.11 7.07 32.60
N ASP A 246 5.33 7.53 32.33
CA ASP A 246 6.35 7.74 33.35
C ASP A 246 6.04 8.97 34.23
N ALA A 247 5.53 10.05 33.63
CA ALA A 247 5.06 11.22 34.36
C ALA A 247 3.95 10.85 35.37
N ILE A 248 2.97 10.04 34.96
CA ILE A 248 1.86 9.62 35.84
C ILE A 248 2.34 8.61 36.91
N LYS A 249 3.20 7.65 36.55
CA LYS A 249 3.62 6.58 37.47
C LYS A 249 4.69 7.01 38.46
N THR A 250 5.65 7.83 38.02
CA THR A 250 6.88 8.10 38.77
C THR A 250 7.12 9.58 39.04
N GLY A 251 6.39 10.48 38.36
CA GLY A 251 6.61 11.93 38.44
C GLY A 251 7.92 12.40 37.80
N LYS A 252 8.60 11.54 37.02
CA LYS A 252 9.87 11.83 36.33
C LYS A 252 9.74 11.52 34.85
N PHE A 253 10.38 12.33 34.00
CA PHE A 253 10.40 12.18 32.55
C PHE A 253 11.65 12.80 31.92
#